data_AF-A0A3D5G5Z0-F1
#
_entry.id   AF-A0A3D5G5Z0-F1
#
_cell.length_a   1.000
_cell.length_b   1.000
_cell.length_c   1.000
_cell.angle_alpha   90.00
_cell.angle_beta   90.00
_cell.angle_gamma   90.00
#
_symmetry.space_group_name_H-M   'P 1'
#
loop_
_entity.id
_entity.type
_entity.pdbx_description
1 polymer ?
#
loop_
_entity_poly.entity_id
_entity_poly.type
_entity_poly.pdbx_seq_one_letter_code
_entity_poly.pdbx_strand_id
1 'polypeptide(L)' 'MSQYSMIVQWSDEDRLFLVTIPEFGDRVVMPCTHGETRSEAIHKGEKVIEMYLEAWEAEGESIPEPRTLQIAF' A
#
# COMPACT_ATOMS: atom_id res chain seq x y z
N MET A 1 -1.45 6.36 -11.90
CA MET A 1 -0.83 5.25 -11.13
C MET A 1 0.23 5.86 -10.24
N SER A 2 0.02 5.79 -8.94
CA SER A 2 0.92 6.33 -7.92
C SER A 2 2.22 5.51 -7.87
N GLN A 3 3.36 6.14 -7.59
CA GLN A 3 4.68 5.49 -7.65
C GLN A 3 5.05 4.71 -6.38
N TYR A 4 4.13 4.60 -5.42
CA TYR A 4 4.36 3.93 -4.14
C TYR A 4 4.55 2.43 -4.32
N SER A 5 5.44 1.88 -3.51
CA SER A 5 5.66 0.44 -3.46
C SER A 5 4.45 -0.27 -2.88
N MET A 6 4.15 -1.45 -3.42
CA MET A 6 3.07 -2.30 -2.92
C MET A 6 3.59 -3.72 -2.77
N ILE A 7 3.58 -4.22 -1.54
CA ILE A 7 3.92 -5.60 -1.22
C ILE A 7 2.61 -6.38 -1.11
N VAL A 8 2.46 -7.40 -1.96
CA VAL A 8 1.31 -8.30 -1.97
C VAL A 8 1.78 -9.70 -1.60
N GLN A 9 1.34 -10.21 -0.45
CA GLN A 9 1.78 -11.50 0.10
C GLN A 9 0.58 -12.39 0.43
N TRP A 10 0.71 -13.69 0.19
CA TRP A 10 -0.28 -14.68 0.60
C TRP A 10 -0.19 -14.94 2.10
N SER A 11 -1.33 -14.95 2.78
CA SER A 11 -1.48 -15.40 4.16
C SER A 11 -2.12 -16.78 4.17
N ASP A 12 -1.40 -17.79 4.67
CA ASP A 12 -1.94 -19.14 4.83
C ASP A 12 -3.02 -19.21 5.92
N GLU A 13 -2.95 -18.35 6.93
CA GLU A 13 -3.92 -18.27 8.03
C GLU A 13 -5.27 -17.71 7.54
N ASP A 14 -5.22 -16.59 6.81
CA ASP A 14 -6.42 -15.91 6.33
C ASP A 14 -6.93 -16.49 5.00
N ARG A 15 -6.07 -17.21 4.28
CA ARG A 15 -6.26 -17.65 2.88
C ARG A 15 -6.58 -16.47 1.94
N LEU A 16 -5.87 -15.37 2.14
CA LEU A 16 -6.03 -14.12 1.41
C LEU A 16 -4.67 -13.55 1.02
N PHE A 17 -4.65 -12.74 -0.04
CA PHE A 17 -3.54 -11.85 -0.33
C PHE A 17 -3.67 -10.59 0.52
N LEU A 18 -2.67 -10.34 1.36
CA LEU A 18 -2.55 -9.14 2.18
C LEU A 18 -1.67 -8.11 1.48
N VAL A 19 -2.03 -6.83 1.63
CA VAL A 19 -1.35 -5.71 0.98
C VAL A 19 -0.73 -4.82 2.03
N THR A 20 0.56 -4.53 1.84
CA THR A 20 1.34 -3.60 2.66
C THR A 20 1.96 -2.53 1.77
N ILE A 21 1.92 -1.28 2.23
CA ILE A 21 2.56 -0.13 1.58
C ILE A 21 3.65 0.37 2.53
N PRO A 22 4.91 -0.05 2.35
CA PRO A 22 5.97 0.23 3.33
C PRO A 22 6.16 1.72 3.67
N GLU A 23 5.93 2.60 2.70
CA GLU A 23 5.99 4.05 2.83
C GLU A 23 4.95 4.62 3.81
N PHE A 24 3.85 3.89 4.02
CA PHE A 24 2.76 4.31 4.90
C PHE A 24 2.85 3.64 6.27
N GLY A 25 3.81 2.72 6.50
CA GLY A 25 3.87 1.88 7.69
C GLY A 25 4.02 2.64 9.02
N ASP A 26 4.52 3.87 8.99
CA ASP A 26 4.64 4.71 10.19
C ASP A 26 3.33 5.44 10.57
N ARG A 27 2.34 5.45 9.66
CA ARG A 27 1.09 6.20 9.82
C ARG A 27 -0.17 5.35 9.71
N VAL A 28 -0.10 4.27 8.95
CA VAL A 28 -1.21 3.39 8.63
C VAL A 28 -0.92 2.00 9.17
N VAL A 29 -1.91 1.40 9.82
CA VAL A 29 -1.81 0.01 10.28
C VAL A 29 -1.73 -0.91 9.07
N MET A 30 -0.75 -1.80 9.10
CA MET A 30 -0.50 -2.78 8.06
C MET A 30 -0.89 -4.19 8.54
N PRO A 31 -1.38 -5.07 7.65
CA PRO A 31 -1.70 -4.82 6.24
C PRO A 31 -2.92 -3.88 6.07
N CYS A 32 -2.88 -3.01 5.07
CA CYS A 32 -3.90 -1.96 4.89
C CYS A 32 -5.12 -2.43 4.10
N THR A 33 -5.01 -3.54 3.34
CA THR A 33 -6.14 -4.18 2.65
C THR A 33 -5.81 -5.62 2.28
N HIS A 34 -6.80 -6.32 1.71
CA HIS A 34 -6.70 -7.72 1.31
C HIS A 34 -7.53 -8.04 0.06
N GLY A 35 -7.20 -9.13 -0.63
CA GLY A 35 -7.97 -9.68 -1.74
C GLY A 35 -7.91 -11.20 -1.79
N GLU A 36 -8.93 -11.83 -2.37
CA GLU A 36 -8.97 -13.28 -2.59
C GLU A 36 -8.03 -13.70 -3.73
N THR A 37 -7.81 -12.78 -4.68
CA THR A 37 -6.87 -12.94 -5.77
C THR A 37 -5.80 -11.86 -5.72
N ARG A 38 -4.64 -12.16 -6.31
CA ARG A 38 -3.54 -11.20 -6.42
C ARG A 38 -3.98 -9.91 -7.13
N SER A 39 -4.75 -10.02 -8.20
CA SER A 39 -5.24 -8.87 -8.97
C SER A 39 -6.22 -8.03 -8.17
N GLU A 40 -7.11 -8.65 -7.41
CA GLU A 40 -8.04 -7.94 -6.53
C GLU A 40 -7.30 -7.19 -5.42
N ALA A 41 -6.31 -7.85 -4.79
CA ALA A 41 -5.48 -7.23 -3.78
C ALA A 41 -4.74 -6.00 -4.33
N ILE A 42 -4.17 -6.10 -5.54
CA ILE A 42 -3.52 -4.96 -6.22
C ILE A 42 -4.51 -3.81 -6.43
N HIS A 43 -5.67 -4.09 -7.02
CA HIS A 43 -6.69 -3.07 -7.30
C HIS A 43 -7.18 -2.36 -6.04
N LYS A 44 -7.40 -3.12 -4.97
CA LYS A 44 -7.76 -2.55 -3.65
C LYS A 44 -6.60 -1.74 -3.07
N GLY A 45 -5.36 -2.21 -3.22
CA GLY A 45 -4.16 -1.49 -2.79
C GLY A 45 -4.02 -0.13 -3.46
N GLU A 46 -4.25 -0.05 -4.77
CA GLU A 46 -4.23 1.23 -5.52
C GLU A 46 -5.27 2.21 -4.99
N LYS A 47 -6.51 1.76 -4.75
CA LYS A 47 -7.56 2.61 -4.15
C LYS A 47 -7.21 3.10 -2.76
N VAL A 48 -6.59 2.26 -1.93
CA VAL A 48 -6.16 2.65 -0.59
C VAL A 48 -5.06 3.71 -0.67
N ILE A 49 -4.13 3.60 -1.62
CA ILE A 49 -3.13 4.64 -1.86
C ILE A 49 -3.81 5.96 -2.19
N GLU A 50 -4.71 5.97 -3.19
CA GLU A 50 -5.42 7.19 -3.60
C GLU A 50 -6.20 7.82 -2.43
N MET A 51 -6.95 7.02 -1.68
CA MET A 51 -7.73 7.48 -0.53
C MET A 51 -6.85 8.14 0.55
N TYR A 52 -5.70 7.56 0.89
CA TYR A 52 -4.81 8.15 1.91
C TYR A 52 -4.13 9.42 1.40
N LEU A 53 -3.73 9.47 0.13
CA LEU A 53 -3.14 10.67 -0.46
C LEU A 53 -4.13 11.84 -0.45
N GLU A 54 -5.38 11.59 -0.86
CA GLU A 54 -6.45 12.58 -0.82
C GLU A 54 -6.74 13.07 0.61
N ALA A 55 -6.75 12.15 1.59
CA ALA A 55 -6.97 12.50 2.99
C ALA A 55 -5.84 13.39 3.54
N TRP A 56 -4.58 13.03 3.32
CA TRP A 56 -3.43 13.82 3.77
C TRP A 56 -3.36 15.17 3.07
N GLU A 57 -3.69 15.25 1.78
CA GLU A 57 -3.77 16.51 1.06
C GLU A 57 -4.86 17.43 1.64
N ALA A 58 -6.05 16.87 1.94
CA ALA A 58 -7.16 17.63 2.53
C ALA A 58 -6.86 18.12 3.96
N GLU A 59 -6.12 17.33 4.75
CA GLU A 59 -5.72 17.66 6.11
C GLU A 59 -4.47 18.58 6.16
N GLY A 60 -3.82 18.82 5.02
CA GLY A 60 -2.58 19.58 4.93
C GLY A 60 -1.39 18.87 5.57
N GLU A 61 -1.45 17.54 5.67
CA GLU A 61 -0.36 16.72 6.18
C GLU A 61 0.74 16.53 5.14
N SER A 62 1.96 16.26 5.62
CA SER A 62 3.07 15.90 4.74
C SER A 62 2.84 14.55 4.09
N ILE A 63 2.85 14.47 2.76
CA ILE A 63 2.71 13.21 2.03
C ILE A 63 4.07 12.47 2.04
N PRO A 64 4.11 11.17 2.40
CA PRO A 64 5.36 10.39 2.36
C PRO A 64 5.85 10.26 0.91
N GLU A 65 7.16 10.29 0.69
CA GLU A 65 7.72 10.12 -0.67
C GLU A 65 7.77 8.64 -1.08
N PRO A 66 7.44 8.30 -2.35
CA PRO A 66 7.55 6.94 -2.85
C PRO A 66 8.97 6.37 -2.77
N ARG A 67 9.13 5.10 -2.38
CA ARG A 67 10.43 4.43 -2.48
C ARG A 67 10.72 4.14 -3.95
N THR A 68 11.90 4.57 -4.38
CA THR A 68 12.43 4.23 -5.70
C THR A 68 13.37 3.04 -5.59
N LEU A 69 13.53 2.30 -6.69
CA LEU A 69 14.39 1.12 -6.74
C LEU A 69 15.83 1.50 -6.37
N GLN A 70 16.30 1.02 -5.22
CA GLN A 70 17.72 1.06 -4.88
C GLN A 70 18.34 -0.26 -5.31
N ILE A 71 19.08 -0.23 -6.42
CA ILE A 71 19.88 -1.36 -6.86
C ILE A 71 21.16 -1.35 -6.01
N ALA A 72 21.28 -2.29 -5.09
CA ALA A 72 22.56 -2.57 -4.44
C ALA A 72 23.46 -3.29 -5.46
N PHE A 73 24.62 -2.71 -5.76
CA PHE A 73 25.69 -3.33 -6.53
C PHE A 73 26.65 -4.07 -5.61
#